data_AF-A0A1V9HGM1-F1
#
_entry.id   AF-A0A1V9HGM1-F1
#
_cell.length_a   1.000
_cell.length_b   1.000
_cell.length_c   1.000
_cell.angle_alpha   90.00
_cell.angle_beta   90.00
_cell.angle_gamma   90.00
#
_symmetry.space_group_name_H-M   'P 1'
#
loop_
_entity.id
_entity.type
_entity.pdbx_description
1 polymer ?
#
loop_
_entity_poly.entity_id
_entity_poly.type
_entity_poly.pdbx_seq_one_letter_code
_entity_poly.pdbx_strand_id
1 'polypeptide(L)'
;MEIRATRLLHLLDALRARRRPVAGAQLATALGVSLRTLYRDIATLRAQGADILGDPGVGYVLRPGFLLPALNFTEDELEALTLGARWVERQADPELAQAAQRAVARITATLPGNLRASIETSGLLVPAADAEGTASQRRVWPFAMAFLGGYGMIAAWCELRDDFRHFRADRVLALADDGERYPSRRHLLIKRWRAATGYGADC
;
A
#
# COMPACT_ATOMS: atom_id res chain seq x y z
N MET A 1 14.08 -0.89 -28.87
CA MET A 1 13.73 -0.23 -27.59
C MET A 1 14.43 -0.89 -26.38
N GLU A 2 14.73 -2.20 -26.45
CA GLU A 2 15.47 -2.96 -25.40
C GLU A 2 16.81 -2.35 -24.98
N ILE A 3 17.62 -1.85 -25.92
CA ILE A 3 18.99 -1.38 -25.65
C ILE A 3 19.05 -0.21 -24.65
N ARG A 4 18.02 0.65 -24.60
CA ARG A 4 18.01 1.79 -23.67
C ARG A 4 17.64 1.38 -22.25
N ALA A 5 16.66 0.49 -22.08
CA ALA A 5 16.22 0.04 -20.76
C ALA A 5 17.32 -0.76 -20.04
N THR A 6 17.95 -1.70 -20.75
CA THR A 6 19.10 -2.46 -20.23
C THR A 6 20.25 -1.55 -19.82
N ARG A 7 20.53 -0.50 -20.60
CA ARG A 7 21.59 0.47 -20.28
C ARG A 7 21.28 1.29 -19.02
N LEU A 8 20.04 1.73 -18.84
CA LEU A 8 19.64 2.45 -17.62
C LEU A 8 19.78 1.58 -16.37
N LEU A 9 19.47 0.28 -16.48
CA LEU A 9 19.66 -0.69 -15.40
C LEU A 9 21.15 -0.87 -15.06
N HIS A 10 22.00 -1.08 -16.08
CA HIS A 10 23.45 -1.19 -15.88
C HIS A 10 24.07 0.08 -15.27
N LEU A 11 23.58 1.27 -15.63
CA LEU A 11 24.00 2.53 -15.01
C LEU A 11 23.61 2.57 -13.52
N LEU A 12 22.39 2.13 -13.21
CA LEU A 12 21.90 2.07 -11.83
C LEU A 12 22.76 1.12 -10.97
N ASP A 13 23.10 -0.07 -11.50
CA ASP A 13 23.93 -1.05 -10.81
C ASP A 13 25.37 -0.57 -10.63
N ALA A 14 25.93 0.11 -11.64
CA ALA A 14 27.25 0.74 -11.56
C ALA A 14 27.31 1.83 -10.46
N LEU A 15 26.21 2.55 -10.24
CA LEU A 15 26.10 3.54 -9.17
C LEU A 15 25.88 2.86 -7.80
N ARG A 16 25.09 1.79 -7.72
CA ARG A 16 24.84 1.02 -6.48
C ARG A 16 26.08 0.36 -5.91
N ALA A 17 26.96 -0.16 -6.78
CA ALA A 17 28.19 -0.82 -6.36
C ALA A 17 29.18 0.12 -5.66
N ARG A 18 28.94 1.44 -5.68
CA ARG A 18 29.89 2.47 -5.25
C ARG A 18 29.29 3.39 -4.21
N ARG A 19 29.93 3.46 -3.04
CA ARG A 19 29.52 4.32 -1.92
C ARG A 19 30.11 5.74 -1.99
N ARG A 20 30.95 6.05 -2.98
CA ARG A 20 31.61 7.35 -3.18
C ARG A 20 31.27 7.92 -4.56
N PRO A 21 31.27 9.26 -4.73
CA PRO A 21 31.05 9.90 -6.03
C PRO A 21 32.01 9.40 -7.11
N VAL A 22 31.48 9.16 -8.30
CA VAL A 22 32.21 8.60 -9.45
C VAL A 22 32.17 9.58 -10.59
N ALA A 23 33.32 9.85 -11.21
CA ALA A 23 33.37 10.75 -12.35
C ALA A 23 32.48 10.25 -13.50
N GLY A 24 31.73 11.16 -14.13
CA GLY A 24 30.87 10.82 -15.28
C GLY A 24 31.65 10.13 -16.40
N ALA A 25 32.89 10.56 -16.66
CA ALA A 25 33.75 9.91 -17.65
C ALA A 25 33.98 8.42 -17.37
N GLN A 26 34.18 8.05 -16.10
CA GLN A 26 34.39 6.64 -15.71
C GLN A 26 33.12 5.81 -15.91
N LEU A 27 31.95 6.35 -15.58
CA LEU A 27 30.66 5.68 -15.82
C LEU A 27 30.40 5.52 -17.32
N ALA A 28 30.69 6.53 -18.13
CA ALA A 28 30.52 6.51 -19.58
C ALA A 28 31.41 5.44 -20.23
N THR A 29 32.69 5.37 -19.85
CA THR A 29 33.63 4.35 -20.31
C THR A 29 33.18 2.94 -19.92
N ALA A 30 32.75 2.74 -18.67
CA ALA A 30 32.29 1.43 -18.20
C ALA A 30 31.05 0.93 -18.95
N LEU A 31 30.18 1.85 -19.38
CA LEU A 31 28.94 1.54 -20.12
C LEU A 31 29.13 1.54 -21.65
N GLY A 32 30.33 1.85 -22.15
CA GLY A 32 30.61 1.92 -23.59
C GLY A 32 29.82 3.02 -24.32
N VAL A 33 29.50 4.14 -23.65
CA VAL A 33 28.70 5.23 -24.23
C VAL A 33 29.40 6.59 -24.15
N SER A 34 28.91 7.55 -24.95
CA SER A 34 29.39 8.93 -24.86
C SER A 34 28.97 9.60 -23.55
N LEU A 35 29.76 10.58 -23.09
CA LEU A 35 29.46 11.36 -21.89
C LEU A 35 28.11 12.11 -21.99
N ARG A 36 27.76 12.59 -23.20
CA ARG A 36 26.45 13.20 -23.47
C ARG A 36 25.29 12.21 -23.31
N THR A 37 25.48 10.97 -23.75
CA THR A 37 24.49 9.90 -23.58
C THR A 37 24.31 9.58 -22.09
N LEU A 38 25.41 9.47 -21.35
CA LEU A 38 25.38 9.25 -19.90
C LEU A 38 24.57 10.35 -19.19
N TYR A 39 24.85 11.63 -19.46
CA TYR A 39 24.14 12.73 -18.81
C TYR A 39 22.64 12.71 -19.11
N ARG A 40 22.25 12.36 -20.34
CA ARG A 40 20.83 12.17 -20.69
C ARG A 40 20.19 11.00 -19.94
N ASP A 41 20.93 9.91 -19.76
CA ASP A 41 20.47 8.74 -19.03
C ASP A 41 20.34 9.02 -17.52
N ILE A 42 21.28 9.76 -16.92
CA ILE A 42 21.20 10.24 -15.53
C ILE A 42 19.97 11.14 -15.34
N ALA A 43 19.74 12.08 -16.26
CA ALA A 43 18.54 12.92 -16.23
C ALA A 43 17.25 12.10 -16.35
N THR A 44 17.27 11.03 -17.17
CA THR A 44 16.14 10.10 -17.30
C THR A 44 15.89 9.35 -15.98
N LEU A 45 16.93 8.82 -15.34
CA LEU A 45 16.82 8.12 -14.04
C LEU A 45 16.33 9.03 -12.92
N ARG A 46 16.82 10.28 -12.86
CA ARG A 46 16.33 11.28 -11.90
C ARG A 46 14.84 11.57 -12.08
N ALA A 47 14.39 11.75 -13.31
CA ALA A 47 12.98 11.96 -13.62
C ALA A 47 12.10 10.75 -13.23
N GLN A 48 12.68 9.55 -13.16
CA GLN A 48 12.02 8.33 -12.71
C GLN A 48 12.11 8.10 -11.19
N GLY A 49 12.71 9.03 -10.44
CA GLY A 49 12.78 8.99 -8.98
C GLY A 49 14.05 8.37 -8.40
N ALA A 50 15.09 8.13 -9.19
CA ALA A 50 16.39 7.75 -8.67
C ALA A 50 17.08 8.96 -8.01
N ASP A 51 17.39 8.85 -6.71
CA ASP A 51 18.07 9.90 -5.93
C ASP A 51 19.59 9.92 -6.21
N ILE A 52 19.94 10.32 -7.43
CA ILE A 52 21.33 10.44 -7.88
C ILE A 52 21.80 11.88 -7.61
N LEU A 53 22.76 12.06 -6.71
CA LEU A 53 23.45 13.33 -6.51
C LEU A 53 24.63 13.50 -7.45
N GLY A 54 25.01 14.77 -7.67
CA GLY A 54 26.22 15.13 -8.39
C GLY A 54 25.99 15.86 -9.70
N ASP A 55 27.02 16.54 -10.16
CA ASP A 55 27.02 17.36 -11.37
C ASP A 55 28.26 17.06 -12.22
N PRO A 56 28.25 17.46 -13.52
CA PRO A 56 29.42 17.33 -14.38
C PRO A 56 30.67 17.92 -13.71
N GLY A 57 31.75 17.13 -13.65
CA GLY A 57 33.01 17.54 -13.01
C GLY A 57 33.10 17.28 -11.50
N VAL A 58 31.99 17.08 -10.80
CA VAL A 58 31.95 16.74 -9.36
C VAL A 58 31.86 15.23 -9.14
N GLY A 59 31.21 14.53 -10.07
CA GLY A 59 30.96 13.08 -10.00
C GLY A 59 29.60 12.75 -9.41
N TYR A 60 29.13 11.53 -9.66
CA TYR A 60 27.78 11.08 -9.36
C TYR A 60 27.78 9.99 -8.28
N VAL A 61 26.81 10.06 -7.37
CA VAL A 61 26.57 9.03 -6.36
C VAL A 61 25.07 8.82 -6.22
N LEU A 62 24.64 7.56 -6.16
CA LEU A 62 23.27 7.25 -5.78
C LEU A 62 23.18 7.38 -4.25
N ARG A 63 22.38 8.31 -3.74
CA ARG A 63 22.07 8.32 -2.30
C ARG A 63 21.42 6.98 -1.94
N PRO A 64 21.56 6.53 -0.68
CA PRO A 64 20.74 5.44 -0.17
C PRO A 64 19.26 5.87 -0.20
N GLY A 65 18.62 5.69 -1.34
CA GLY A 65 17.18 5.65 -1.50
C GLY A 65 16.77 4.19 -1.52
N PHE A 66 15.74 3.84 -0.74
CA PHE A 66 15.27 2.47 -0.65
C PHE A 66 14.45 2.12 -1.90
N LEU A 67 15.11 1.63 -2.94
CA LEU A 67 14.43 0.88 -3.98
C LEU A 67 14.18 -0.52 -3.42
N LEU A 68 12.91 -0.82 -3.13
CA LEU A 68 12.52 -2.18 -2.78
C LEU A 68 12.66 -3.05 -4.05
N PRO A 69 13.35 -4.21 -3.96
CA PRO A 69 13.34 -5.17 -5.06
C PRO A 69 11.91 -5.69 -5.31
N ALA A 70 11.71 -6.56 -6.30
CA ALA A 70 10.45 -7.27 -6.45
C ALA A 70 10.22 -8.13 -5.20
N LEU A 71 9.38 -7.64 -4.29
CA LEU A 71 8.99 -8.31 -3.06
C LEU A 71 7.66 -9.03 -3.31
N ASN A 72 7.60 -10.28 -2.91
CA ASN A 72 6.35 -11.03 -2.86
C ASN A 72 5.79 -10.86 -1.45
N PHE A 73 4.61 -10.28 -1.36
CA PHE A 73 3.86 -10.19 -0.12
C PHE A 73 2.66 -11.15 -0.17
N THR A 74 2.37 -11.77 0.96
CA THR A 74 1.11 -12.46 1.19
C THR A 74 -0.03 -11.44 1.37
N GLU A 75 -1.27 -11.91 1.28
CA GLU A 75 -2.46 -11.05 1.51
C GLU A 75 -2.44 -10.45 2.94
N ASP A 76 -2.13 -11.27 3.95
CA ASP A 76 -2.04 -10.83 5.35
C ASP A 76 -0.93 -9.77 5.56
N GLU A 77 0.22 -9.88 4.87
CA GLU A 77 1.31 -8.90 4.95
C GLU A 77 0.94 -7.57 4.29
N LEU A 78 0.25 -7.60 3.15
CA LEU A 78 -0.24 -6.39 2.48
C LEU A 78 -1.29 -5.65 3.32
N GLU A 79 -2.16 -6.42 3.99
CA GLU A 79 -3.15 -5.86 4.91
C GLU A 79 -2.45 -5.18 6.10
N ALA A 80 -1.49 -5.86 6.73
CA ALA A 80 -0.73 -5.30 7.85
C ALA A 80 0.03 -4.01 7.46
N LEU A 81 0.66 -4.00 6.28
CA LEU A 81 1.37 -2.82 5.78
C LEU A 81 0.43 -1.66 5.47
N THR A 82 -0.73 -1.95 4.87
CA THR A 82 -1.71 -0.91 4.52
C THR A 82 -2.36 -0.32 5.78
N LEU A 83 -2.68 -1.16 6.78
CA LEU A 83 -3.22 -0.72 8.05
C LEU A 83 -2.21 0.16 8.81
N GLY A 84 -0.96 -0.28 8.92
CA GLY A 84 0.10 0.51 9.55
C GLY A 84 0.33 1.85 8.86
N ALA A 85 0.30 1.90 7.52
CA ALA A 85 0.42 3.15 6.79
C ALA A 85 -0.75 4.11 7.04
N ARG A 86 -1.99 3.61 7.08
CA ARG A 86 -3.18 4.41 7.40
C ARG A 86 -3.17 4.94 8.84
N TRP A 87 -2.61 4.19 9.79
CA TRP A 87 -2.38 4.68 11.14
C TRP A 87 -1.41 5.87 11.16
N VAL A 88 -0.30 5.76 10.42
CA VAL A 88 0.70 6.82 10.26
C VAL A 88 0.10 8.07 9.61
N GLU A 89 -0.75 7.93 8.59
CA GLU A 89 -1.45 9.05 7.96
C GLU A 89 -2.23 9.93 8.95
N ARG A 90 -2.71 9.34 10.06
CA ARG A 90 -3.57 10.02 11.04
C ARG A 90 -2.81 10.57 12.23
N GLN A 91 -1.75 9.90 12.65
CA GLN A 91 -1.07 10.17 13.92
C GLN A 91 0.28 10.90 13.77
N ALA A 92 0.90 10.85 12.59
CA ALA A 92 2.23 11.40 12.37
C ALA A 92 2.22 12.88 11.95
N ASP A 93 3.42 13.46 11.84
CA ASP A 93 3.60 14.77 11.23
C ASP A 93 3.15 14.80 9.75
N PRO A 94 2.86 15.99 9.18
CA PRO A 94 2.35 16.10 7.82
C PRO A 94 3.24 15.50 6.72
N GLU A 95 4.56 15.48 6.90
CA GLU A 95 5.48 14.94 5.90
C GLU A 95 5.41 13.42 5.89
N LEU A 96 5.42 12.81 7.07
CA LEU A 96 5.34 11.35 7.23
C LEU A 96 3.96 10.81 6.85
N ALA A 97 2.89 11.56 7.14
CA ALA A 97 1.55 11.24 6.67
C ALA A 97 1.46 11.23 5.13
N GLN A 98 2.01 12.24 4.45
CA GLN A 98 2.08 12.26 2.99
C GLN A 98 2.96 11.15 2.42
N ALA A 99 4.03 10.75 3.12
CA ALA A 99 4.86 9.63 2.71
C ALA A 99 4.10 8.30 2.78
N ALA A 100 3.32 8.07 3.85
CA ALA A 100 2.47 6.90 4.00
C ALA A 100 1.38 6.82 2.91
N GLN A 101 0.70 7.92 2.63
CA GLN A 101 -0.30 8.00 1.56
C GLN A 101 0.28 7.63 0.19
N ARG A 102 1.47 8.15 -0.13
CA ARG A 102 2.18 7.82 -1.37
C ARG A 102 2.66 6.37 -1.42
N ALA A 103 2.94 5.74 -0.27
CA ALA A 103 3.31 4.33 -0.21
C ALA A 103 2.09 3.43 -0.48
N VAL A 104 0.97 3.68 0.19
CA VAL A 104 -0.29 2.94 -0.02
C VAL A 104 -0.75 3.05 -1.46
N ALA A 105 -0.79 4.25 -2.04
CA ALA A 105 -1.19 4.44 -3.43
C ALA A 105 -0.34 3.62 -4.42
N ARG A 106 0.97 3.50 -4.18
CA ARG A 106 1.87 2.68 -5.00
C ARG A 106 1.59 1.18 -4.84
N ILE A 107 1.36 0.71 -3.62
CA ILE A 107 1.00 -0.68 -3.34
C ILE A 107 -0.32 -1.02 -4.05
N THR A 108 -1.38 -0.23 -3.82
CA THR A 108 -2.70 -0.48 -4.39
C THR A 108 -2.69 -0.48 -5.93
N ALA A 109 -1.88 0.38 -6.55
CA ALA A 109 -1.77 0.49 -8.01
C ALA A 109 -1.17 -0.76 -8.68
N THR A 110 -0.32 -1.52 -7.99
CA THR A 110 0.34 -2.71 -8.55
C THR A 110 -0.45 -4.00 -8.29
N LEU A 111 -1.49 -3.97 -7.45
CA LEU A 111 -2.27 -5.15 -7.11
C LEU A 111 -3.32 -5.52 -8.17
N PRO A 112 -3.57 -6.83 -8.38
CA PRO A 112 -4.69 -7.30 -9.17
C PRO A 112 -6.03 -6.96 -8.48
N GLY A 113 -7.09 -6.79 -9.27
CA GLY A 113 -8.36 -6.19 -8.83
C GLY A 113 -9.04 -6.88 -7.63
N ASN A 114 -8.89 -8.20 -7.51
CA ASN A 114 -9.42 -8.97 -6.37
C ASN A 114 -8.68 -8.65 -5.05
N LEU A 115 -7.35 -8.50 -5.08
CA LEU A 115 -6.56 -8.13 -3.90
C LEU A 115 -6.77 -6.65 -3.53
N ARG A 116 -6.89 -5.78 -4.54
CA ARG A 116 -7.21 -4.36 -4.34
C ARG A 116 -8.51 -4.19 -3.55
N ALA A 117 -9.58 -4.87 -3.95
CA ALA A 117 -10.86 -4.82 -3.24
C ALA A 117 -10.76 -5.37 -1.80
N SER A 118 -9.97 -6.43 -1.58
CA SER A 118 -9.74 -7.02 -0.25
C SER A 118 -9.09 -6.02 0.71
N ILE A 119 -8.07 -5.28 0.25
CA ILE A 119 -7.31 -4.31 1.05
C ILE A 119 -8.05 -2.98 1.22
N GLU A 120 -8.78 -2.51 0.20
CA GLU A 120 -9.61 -1.30 0.30
C GLU A 120 -10.75 -1.48 1.31
N THR A 121 -11.30 -2.70 1.40
CA THR A 121 -12.33 -3.06 2.39
C THR A 121 -11.77 -3.47 3.75
N SER A 122 -10.44 -3.56 3.90
CA SER A 122 -9.76 -3.82 5.17
C SER A 122 -9.68 -2.52 5.97
N GLY A 123 -10.59 -2.35 6.92
CA GLY A 123 -10.57 -1.24 7.86
C GLY A 123 -11.54 -1.52 8.98
N LEU A 124 -11.09 -1.47 10.23
CA LEU A 124 -11.96 -1.48 11.39
C LEU A 124 -13.06 -0.42 11.21
N LEU A 125 -14.31 -0.83 11.36
CA LEU A 125 -15.44 0.09 11.30
C LEU A 125 -15.92 0.34 12.71
N VAL A 126 -16.28 1.58 13.00
CA VAL A 126 -17.08 1.92 14.18
C VAL A 126 -18.46 2.35 13.69
N PRO A 127 -19.42 1.43 13.49
CA PRO A 127 -20.71 1.76 12.95
C PRO A 127 -21.57 2.42 14.03
N ALA A 128 -21.79 3.73 13.88
CA ALA A 128 -22.84 4.44 14.59
C ALA A 128 -24.19 4.19 13.92
N ALA A 129 -24.97 3.23 14.44
CA ALA A 129 -26.44 3.21 14.40
C ALA A 129 -26.93 1.80 14.76
N ASP A 130 -27.53 1.64 15.93
CA ASP A 130 -28.48 0.55 16.13
C ASP A 130 -29.72 0.71 15.20
N ALA A 131 -30.59 -0.29 15.18
CA ALA A 131 -31.78 -0.28 14.32
C ALA A 131 -32.72 0.89 14.64
N GLU A 132 -32.59 1.46 15.84
CA GLU A 132 -33.36 2.57 16.39
C GLU A 132 -32.81 3.97 16.06
N GLY A 133 -31.69 4.08 15.33
CA GLY A 133 -31.14 5.38 14.91
C GLY A 133 -30.36 6.12 15.99
N THR A 134 -29.98 5.44 17.08
CA THR A 134 -29.13 6.01 18.13
C THR A 134 -27.67 5.74 17.79
N ALA A 135 -26.85 6.79 17.79
CA ALA A 135 -25.42 6.67 17.53
C ALA A 135 -24.76 5.85 18.66
N SER A 136 -24.34 4.62 18.37
CA SER A 136 -23.55 3.79 19.28
C SER A 136 -22.11 3.70 18.79
N GLN A 137 -21.15 4.05 19.65
CA GLN A 137 -19.75 3.75 19.41
C GLN A 137 -19.50 2.28 19.76
N ARG A 138 -19.09 1.51 18.76
CA ARG A 138 -18.77 0.09 18.91
C ARG A 138 -17.71 -0.32 17.92
N ARG A 139 -16.77 -1.13 18.38
CA ARG A 139 -15.73 -1.72 17.56
C ARG A 139 -16.31 -2.88 16.76
N VAL A 140 -16.19 -2.80 15.43
CA VAL A 140 -16.54 -3.93 14.56
C VAL A 140 -15.45 -4.22 13.54
N TRP A 141 -15.25 -5.51 13.30
CA TRP A 141 -14.20 -6.03 12.44
C TRP A 141 -14.80 -6.51 11.13
N PRO A 142 -14.87 -5.67 10.08
CA PRO A 142 -15.50 -6.04 8.83
C PRO A 142 -14.69 -7.04 8.04
N PHE A 143 -15.35 -8.07 7.56
CA PHE A 143 -14.68 -9.11 6.78
C PHE A 143 -15.27 -9.28 5.39
N ALA A 144 -16.46 -8.73 5.11
CA ALA A 144 -17.06 -8.74 3.78
C ALA A 144 -17.95 -7.52 3.52
N MET A 145 -18.10 -7.14 2.26
CA MET A 145 -19.04 -6.13 1.80
C MET A 145 -19.85 -6.67 0.62
N ALA A 146 -21.16 -6.40 0.59
CA ALA A 146 -22.07 -6.76 -0.49
C ALA A 146 -22.98 -5.57 -0.82
N PHE A 147 -23.40 -5.44 -2.07
CA PHE A 147 -24.39 -4.44 -2.47
C PHE A 147 -25.76 -5.10 -2.53
N LEU A 148 -26.69 -4.66 -1.68
CA LEU A 148 -28.03 -5.24 -1.52
C LEU A 148 -29.04 -4.10 -1.49
N GLY A 149 -30.10 -4.17 -2.30
CA GLY A 149 -31.18 -3.19 -2.26
C GLY A 149 -30.77 -1.74 -2.57
N GLY A 150 -29.70 -1.54 -3.34
CA GLY A 150 -29.22 -0.21 -3.75
C GLY A 150 -28.25 0.47 -2.78
N TYR A 151 -27.85 -0.18 -1.69
CA TYR A 151 -26.87 0.33 -0.74
C TYR A 151 -25.81 -0.72 -0.41
N GLY A 152 -24.62 -0.25 -0.03
CA GLY A 152 -23.54 -1.11 0.45
C GLY A 152 -23.86 -1.64 1.86
N MET A 153 -23.70 -2.94 2.05
CA MET A 153 -23.83 -3.64 3.33
C MET A 153 -22.49 -4.25 3.71
N ILE A 154 -22.10 -4.10 4.97
CA ILE A 154 -20.84 -4.55 5.51
C ILE A 154 -21.10 -5.62 6.57
N ALA A 155 -20.60 -6.83 6.36
CA ALA A 155 -20.61 -7.89 7.36
C ALA A 155 -19.36 -7.77 8.25
N ALA A 156 -19.57 -7.74 9.56
CA ALA A 156 -18.51 -7.55 10.54
C ALA A 156 -18.75 -8.32 11.85
N TRP A 157 -17.68 -8.63 12.57
CA TRP A 157 -17.75 -9.12 13.95
C TRP A 157 -17.89 -7.92 14.90
N CYS A 158 -18.94 -7.87 15.72
CA CYS A 158 -19.19 -6.76 16.64
C CYS A 158 -18.78 -7.15 18.05
N GLU A 159 -17.78 -6.50 18.63
CA GLU A 159 -17.33 -6.85 20.00
C GLU A 159 -18.37 -6.52 21.06
N LEU A 160 -19.08 -5.40 20.91
CA LEU A 160 -20.12 -5.01 21.85
C LEU A 160 -21.25 -6.06 21.96
N ARG A 161 -21.48 -6.82 20.88
CA ARG A 161 -22.56 -7.81 20.81
C ARG A 161 -22.05 -9.25 20.81
N ASP A 162 -20.73 -9.44 20.78
CA ASP A 162 -20.07 -10.74 20.67
C ASP A 162 -20.65 -11.62 19.53
N ASP A 163 -20.98 -10.99 18.39
CA ASP A 163 -21.72 -11.65 17.31
C ASP A 163 -21.50 -10.99 15.94
N PHE A 164 -21.84 -11.70 14.87
CA PHE A 164 -21.84 -11.21 13.51
C PHE A 164 -22.99 -10.23 13.25
N ARG A 165 -22.66 -9.07 12.69
CA ARG A 165 -23.63 -8.02 12.37
C ARG A 165 -23.39 -7.43 11.00
N HIS A 166 -24.47 -6.93 10.41
CA HIS A 166 -24.45 -6.23 9.14
C HIS A 166 -24.67 -4.74 9.38
N PHE A 167 -23.87 -3.92 8.71
CA PHE A 167 -23.89 -2.46 8.84
C PHE A 167 -24.03 -1.84 7.47
N ARG A 168 -24.97 -0.90 7.32
CA ARG A 168 -25.04 -0.15 6.07
C ARG A 168 -23.83 0.75 5.97
N ALA A 169 -23.13 0.67 4.84
CA ALA A 169 -21.92 1.44 4.58
C ALA A 169 -22.20 2.96 4.64
N ASP A 170 -23.37 3.39 4.17
CA ASP A 170 -23.78 4.80 4.15
C ASP A 170 -24.15 5.37 5.53
N ARG A 171 -24.24 4.53 6.57
CA ARG A 171 -24.48 4.95 7.97
C ARG A 171 -23.22 4.95 8.83
N VAL A 172 -22.06 4.65 8.25
CA VAL A 172 -20.79 4.71 8.97
C VAL A 172 -20.31 6.17 8.99
N LEU A 173 -20.48 6.83 10.13
CA LEU A 173 -20.17 8.26 10.29
C LEU A 173 -18.69 8.55 10.51
N ALA A 174 -17.93 7.60 11.05
CA ALA A 174 -16.52 7.80 11.34
C ALA A 174 -15.75 6.47 11.31
N LEU A 175 -14.51 6.55 10.83
CA LEU A 175 -13.52 5.50 10.94
C LEU A 175 -12.58 5.88 12.09
N ALA A 176 -12.48 5.03 13.10
CA ALA A 176 -11.46 5.15 14.14
C ALA A 176 -10.58 3.91 14.05
N ASP A 177 -9.28 4.12 13.96
CA ASP A 177 -8.28 3.08 14.15
C ASP A 177 -7.73 3.27 15.56
N ASP A 178 -7.77 2.21 16.34
CA ASP A 178 -7.36 2.17 17.74
C ASP A 178 -6.15 1.25 17.95
N GLY A 179 -5.55 0.74 16.87
CA GLY A 179 -4.31 -0.05 16.91
C GLY A 179 -4.49 -1.50 17.37
N GLU A 180 -5.71 -1.95 17.63
CA GLU A 180 -5.98 -3.33 18.03
C GLU A 180 -5.98 -4.28 16.83
N ARG A 181 -5.71 -5.56 17.10
CA ARG A 181 -5.71 -6.61 16.08
C ARG A 181 -7.07 -7.27 15.97
N TYR A 182 -7.39 -7.77 14.77
CA TYR A 182 -8.55 -8.65 14.57
C TYR A 182 -8.55 -9.78 15.61
N PRO A 183 -9.70 -10.11 16.21
CA PRO A 183 -9.79 -11.17 17.21
C PRO A 183 -9.48 -12.56 16.64
N SER A 184 -9.51 -12.72 15.31
CA SER A 184 -9.06 -13.93 14.61
C SER A 184 -8.76 -13.63 13.15
N ARG A 185 -8.10 -14.56 12.45
CA ARG A 185 -7.82 -14.40 11.02
C ARG A 185 -9.12 -14.15 10.24
N ARG A 186 -9.14 -13.15 9.35
CA ARG A 186 -10.33 -12.71 8.61
C ARG A 186 -11.04 -13.86 7.88
N HIS A 187 -10.29 -14.76 7.24
CA HIS A 187 -10.88 -15.92 6.55
C HIS A 187 -11.65 -16.86 7.49
N LEU A 188 -11.26 -16.97 8.76
CA LEU A 188 -11.99 -17.75 9.76
C LEU A 188 -13.29 -17.05 10.17
N LEU A 189 -13.27 -15.72 10.27
CA LEU A 189 -14.49 -14.94 10.49
C LEU A 189 -15.47 -15.11 9.33
N ILE A 190 -15.00 -15.07 8.08
CA ILE A 190 -15.82 -15.34 6.90
C ILE A 190 -16.41 -16.75 6.96
N LYS A 191 -15.59 -17.77 7.25
CA LYS A 191 -16.04 -19.16 7.37
C LYS A 191 -17.12 -19.33 8.45
N ARG A 192 -16.88 -18.77 9.64
CA ARG A 192 -17.82 -18.80 10.78
C ARG A 192 -19.12 -18.06 10.45
N TRP A 193 -19.01 -16.89 9.82
CA TRP A 193 -20.18 -16.10 9.42
C TRP A 193 -21.05 -16.82 8.40
N ARG A 194 -20.46 -17.43 7.36
CA ARG A 194 -21.19 -18.23 6.37
C ARG A 194 -21.92 -19.40 7.04
N ALA A 195 -21.25 -20.10 7.96
CA ALA A 195 -21.86 -21.18 8.71
C ALA A 195 -23.02 -20.70 9.61
N ALA A 196 -22.90 -19.50 10.20
CA ALA A 196 -23.91 -18.93 11.09
C ALA A 196 -25.11 -18.29 10.36
N THR A 197 -24.92 -17.80 9.13
CA THR A 197 -25.95 -17.02 8.40
C THR A 197 -26.51 -17.71 7.16
N GLY A 198 -25.90 -18.81 6.70
CA GLY A 198 -26.30 -19.48 5.45
C GLY A 198 -25.97 -18.68 4.18
N TYR A 199 -25.27 -17.54 4.31
CA TYR A 199 -24.98 -16.66 3.18
C TYR A 199 -23.96 -17.32 2.23
N GLY A 200 -24.38 -17.57 0.97
CA GLY A 200 -23.55 -18.19 -0.07
C GLY A 200 -23.56 -19.72 -0.11
N ALA A 201 -24.56 -20.38 0.49
CA ALA A 201 -24.74 -21.83 0.35
C ALA A 201 -25.36 -22.25 -1.01
N ASP A 202 -25.96 -21.30 -1.74
CA ASP A 202 -26.69 -21.53 -3.00
C ASP A 202 -26.08 -20.77 -4.20
N CYS A 203 -24.77 -20.53 -4.23
CA CYS A 203 -24.08 -19.86 -5.34
C CYS A 203 -23.00 -20.75 -5.97
#